data_AF-A0A6M5YFI0-F1
#
_entry.id   AF-A0A6M5YFI0-F1
#
_cell.length_a   1.000
_cell.length_b   1.000
_cell.length_c   1.000
_cell.angle_alpha   90.00
_cell.angle_beta   90.00
_cell.angle_gamma   90.00
#
_symmetry.space_group_name_H-M   'P 1'
#
loop_
_entity.id
_entity.type
_entity.pdbx_description
1 polymer ?
#
loop_
_entity_poly.entity_id
_entity_poly.type
_entity_poly.pdbx_seq_one_letter_code
_entity_poly.pdbx_strand_id
1 'polypeptide(L)'
;MRFVTVFSQLETCYAVGFDELPDAVDFLFWGYEEYELLPYGVYDVLTDEVTVYEHKGEVVARFDPEVITKTALSYLTNAGVRLKKA
;
A
#
# COMPACT_ATOMS: atom_id res chain seq x y z
N MET A 1 9.75 -3.55 8.87
CA MET A 1 8.68 -3.17 7.95
C MET A 1 9.22 -2.20 6.93
N ARG A 2 9.39 -2.65 5.68
CA ARG A 2 9.92 -1.85 4.57
C ARG A 2 8.83 -1.45 3.59
N PHE A 3 7.90 -2.35 3.28
CA PHE A 3 6.86 -2.10 2.28
C PHE A 3 5.53 -1.89 3.00
N VAL A 4 4.75 -0.92 2.56
CA VAL A 4 3.40 -0.68 3.08
C VAL A 4 2.43 -0.76 1.93
N THR A 5 1.55 -1.76 1.95
CA THR A 5 0.45 -1.86 1.00
C THR A 5 -0.64 -0.89 1.41
N VAL A 6 -1.31 -0.29 0.43
CA VAL A 6 -2.49 0.55 0.61
C VAL A 6 -3.61 0.00 -0.25
N PHE A 7 -4.79 -0.10 0.32
CA PHE A 7 -5.99 -0.61 -0.34
C PHE A 7 -7.22 0.02 0.29
N SER A 8 -8.37 -0.11 -0.37
CA SER A 8 -9.65 0.21 0.25
C SER A 8 -10.57 -1.00 0.34
N GLN A 9 -11.39 -1.02 1.40
CA GLN A 9 -12.48 -1.96 1.58
C GLN A 9 -13.67 -1.18 2.14
N LEU A 10 -14.86 -1.34 1.54
CA LEU A 10 -16.07 -0.61 1.94
C LEU A 10 -15.83 0.91 2.07
N GLU A 11 -15.20 1.49 1.05
CA GLU A 11 -14.86 2.94 0.98
C GLU A 11 -13.87 3.46 2.04
N THR A 12 -13.34 2.58 2.90
CA THR A 12 -12.33 2.94 3.89
C THR A 12 -10.94 2.57 3.39
N CYS A 13 -9.99 3.50 3.50
CA CYS A 13 -8.58 3.27 3.15
C CYS A 13 -7.84 2.62 4.31
N TYR A 14 -7.08 1.57 4.01
CA TYR A 14 -6.29 0.80 4.95
C TYR A 14 -4.85 0.70 4.47
N ALA A 15 -3.96 0.40 5.42
CA ALA A 15 -2.57 0.11 5.14
C ALA A 15 -2.10 -1.08 5.99
N VAL A 16 -1.27 -1.93 5.39
CA VAL A 16 -0.65 -3.08 6.04
C VAL A 16 0.82 -3.13 5.64
N GLY A 17 1.69 -3.43 6.60
CA GLY A 17 3.12 -3.44 6.36
C GLY A 17 3.73 -4.83 6.25
N PHE A 18 4.78 -4.91 5.43
CA PHE A 18 5.52 -6.11 5.08
C PHE A 18 7.02 -5.83 5.11
N ASP A 19 7.82 -6.88 5.31
CA ASP A 19 9.28 -6.79 5.22
C ASP A 19 9.78 -7.04 3.79
N GLU A 20 9.06 -7.86 3.01
CA GLU A 20 9.43 -8.23 1.64
C GLU A 20 8.39 -7.74 0.62
N LEU A 21 8.86 -7.34 -0.56
CA LEU A 21 8.00 -6.84 -1.64
C LEU A 21 7.06 -7.93 -2.19
N PRO A 22 7.49 -9.20 -2.40
CA PRO A 22 6.60 -10.26 -2.87
C PRO A 22 5.38 -10.45 -1.98
N ASP A 23 5.55 -10.49 -0.65
CA ASP A 23 4.42 -10.63 0.29
C ASP A 23 3.43 -9.47 0.18
N ALA A 24 3.94 -8.24 0.03
CA ALA A 24 3.12 -7.06 -0.16
C ALA A 24 2.29 -7.12 -1.45
N VAL A 25 2.90 -7.59 -2.55
CA VAL A 25 2.23 -7.74 -3.84
C VAL A 25 1.22 -8.89 -3.81
N ASP A 26 1.59 -10.04 -3.24
CA ASP A 26 0.70 -11.21 -3.09
C ASP A 26 -0.53 -10.85 -2.25
N PHE A 27 -0.37 -10.07 -1.18
CA PHE A 27 -1.48 -9.57 -0.40
C PHE A 27 -2.46 -8.74 -1.23
N LEU A 28 -1.97 -7.82 -2.07
CA LEU A 28 -2.82 -7.01 -2.95
C LEU A 28 -3.50 -7.87 -4.03
N PHE A 29 -2.80 -8.86 -4.56
CA PHE A 29 -3.33 -9.77 -5.57
C PHE A 29 -4.47 -10.63 -5.04
N TRP A 30 -4.23 -11.40 -3.98
CA TRP A 30 -5.24 -12.27 -3.38
C TRP A 30 -6.35 -11.45 -2.70
N GLY A 31 -6.00 -10.29 -2.13
CA GLY A 31 -6.93 -9.30 -1.64
C GLY A 31 -7.98 -8.90 -2.67
N TYR A 32 -7.53 -8.62 -3.89
CA TYR A 32 -8.40 -8.26 -5.01
C TYR A 32 -9.22 -9.44 -5.54
N GLU A 33 -8.58 -10.60 -5.74
CA GLU A 33 -9.22 -11.78 -6.35
C GLU A 33 -10.23 -12.47 -5.41
N GLU A 34 -9.98 -12.51 -4.09
CA GLU A 34 -10.79 -13.31 -3.15
C GLU A 34 -11.59 -12.50 -2.13
N TYR A 35 -11.15 -11.28 -1.80
CA TYR A 35 -11.67 -10.55 -0.63
C TYR A 35 -12.30 -9.19 -0.97
N GLU A 36 -12.54 -8.93 -2.26
CA GLU A 36 -13.11 -7.68 -2.78
C GLU A 36 -12.35 -6.43 -2.29
N LEU A 37 -11.05 -6.56 -1.97
CA LEU A 37 -10.21 -5.42 -1.67
C LEU A 37 -9.97 -4.66 -2.97
N LEU A 38 -9.97 -3.34 -2.89
CA LEU A 38 -9.59 -2.49 -4.01
C LEU A 38 -8.15 -2.01 -3.78
N PRO A 39 -7.15 -2.68 -4.39
CA PRO A 39 -5.73 -2.40 -4.15
C PRO A 39 -5.33 -1.06 -4.76
N TYR A 40 -4.57 -0.27 -4.00
CA TYR A 40 -4.02 0.99 -4.50
C TYR A 40 -2.56 0.81 -4.90
N GLY A 41 -1.73 0.27 -4.01
CA GLY A 41 -0.33 0.12 -4.33
C GLY A 41 0.54 -0.14 -3.12
N VAL A 42 1.84 -0.01 -3.35
CA VAL A 42 2.88 -0.24 -2.36
C VAL A 42 3.72 1.01 -2.22
N TYR A 43 4.00 1.39 -0.98
CA TYR A 43 4.96 2.40 -0.60
C TYR A 43 6.22 1.74 -0.05
N ASP A 44 7.40 2.07 -0.59
CA ASP A 44 8.70 1.63 -0.05
C ASP A 44 9.24 2.68 0.92
N VAL A 45 9.29 2.32 2.21
CA VAL A 45 9.71 3.19 3.31
C VAL A 45 11.19 3.58 3.20
N LEU A 46 12.03 2.77 2.54
CA LEU A 46 13.45 3.08 2.41
C LEU A 46 13.75 4.05 1.27
N THR A 47 13.00 3.97 0.17
CA THR A 47 13.23 4.81 -1.02
C THR A 47 12.27 6.00 -1.14
N ASP A 48 11.21 6.02 -0.32
CA ASP A 48 10.11 7.00 -0.41
C ASP A 48 9.37 6.94 -1.76
N GLU A 49 9.39 5.77 -2.42
CA GLU A 49 8.76 5.55 -3.71
C GLU A 49 7.39 4.89 -3.58
N VAL A 50 6.50 5.23 -4.51
CA VAL A 50 5.17 4.63 -4.64
C VAL A 50 5.11 3.83 -5.93
N THR A 51 4.65 2.57 -5.82
CA THR A 51 4.29 1.73 -6.96
C THR A 51 2.77 1.55 -6.96
N VAL A 52 2.11 2.07 -7.99
CA VAL A 52 0.68 1.85 -8.23
C VAL A 52 0.44 0.39 -8.57
N TYR A 53 -0.60 -0.20 -7.99
CA TYR A 53 -0.98 -1.58 -8.31
C TYR A 53 -1.74 -1.65 -9.63
N GLU A 54 -1.29 -2.56 -10.49
CA GLU A 54 -1.96 -2.92 -11.73
C GLU A 54 -2.36 -4.40 -11.67
N HIS A 55 -3.61 -4.69 -11.99
CA HIS A 55 -4.07 -6.05 -12.13
C HIS A 55 -4.07 -6.44 -13.61
N LYS A 56 -3.25 -7.41 -13.98
CA LYS A 56 -3.13 -7.88 -15.38
C LYS A 56 -2.82 -6.75 -16.38
N GLY A 57 -2.06 -5.74 -15.94
CA GLY A 57 -1.67 -4.57 -16.72
C GLY A 57 -2.71 -3.45 -16.78
N GLU A 58 -3.80 -3.56 -16.01
CA GLU A 58 -4.82 -2.52 -15.91
C GLU A 58 -4.89 -1.94 -14.50
N VAL A 59 -4.98 -0.62 -14.42
CA VAL A 59 -5.19 0.09 -13.15
C VAL A 59 -6.64 -0.15 -12.69
N VAL A 60 -6.80 -0.97 -11.66
CA VAL A 60 -8.12 -1.34 -11.12
C VAL A 60 -8.74 -0.26 -10.24
N ALA A 61 -7.93 0.66 -9.73
CA ALA A 61 -8.41 1.78 -8.95
C ALA A 61 -7.70 3.06 -9.37
N ARG A 62 -8.50 4.07 -9.72
CA ARG A 62 -7.99 5.39 -10.10
C ARG A 62 -7.94 6.27 -8.87
N PHE A 63 -6.77 6.43 -8.29
CA PHE A 63 -6.50 7.33 -7.17
C PHE A 63 -5.23 8.13 -7.44
N ASP A 64 -5.10 9.24 -6.71
CA ASP A 64 -3.88 10.02 -6.66
C ASP A 64 -2.80 9.23 -5.91
N PRO A 65 -1.59 9.00 -6.46
CA PRO A 65 -0.48 8.37 -5.74
C PRO A 65 -0.18 9.01 -4.38
N GLU A 66 -0.50 10.29 -4.19
CA GLU A 66 -0.36 10.99 -2.90
C GLU A 66 -1.22 10.36 -1.79
N VAL A 67 -2.34 9.70 -2.14
CA VAL A 67 -3.18 8.96 -1.18
C VAL A 67 -2.43 7.75 -0.62
N ILE A 68 -1.65 7.04 -1.45
CA ILE A 68 -0.82 5.92 -1.00
C ILE A 68 0.20 6.43 0.02
N THR A 69 0.95 7.47 -0.33
CA THR A 69 1.95 8.06 0.56
C THR A 69 1.33 8.53 1.88
N LYS A 70 0.26 9.32 1.84
CA LYS A 70 -0.41 9.85 3.05
C LYS A 70 -0.92 8.72 3.95
N THR A 71 -1.52 7.69 3.37
CA THR A 71 -2.07 6.56 4.13
C THR A 71 -0.97 5.72 4.75
N ALA A 72 0.09 5.42 3.99
CA ALA A 72 1.24 4.68 4.48
C ALA A 72 2.00 5.41 5.60
N LEU A 73 2.23 6.72 5.44
CA LEU A 73 2.88 7.54 6.47
C LEU A 73 2.04 7.66 7.75
N SER A 74 0.72 7.76 7.62
CA SER A 74 -0.20 7.74 8.76
C SER A 74 -0.12 6.42 9.52
N TYR A 75 -0.14 5.30 8.80
CA TYR A 75 0.04 3.96 9.37
C TYR A 75 1.37 3.81 10.12
N LEU A 76 2.48 4.25 9.52
CA LEU A 76 3.81 4.22 10.14
C LEU A 76 3.87 5.05 11.42
N THR A 77 3.29 6.25 11.38
CA THR A 77 3.24 7.16 12.54
C THR A 77 2.44 6.54 13.68
N ASN A 78 1.27 5.95 13.38
CA ASN A 78 0.40 5.31 14.37
C ASN A 78 1.00 4.01 14.93
N ALA A 79 1.79 3.29 14.12
CA ALA A 79 2.53 2.10 14.55
C ALA A 79 3.77 2.44 15.43
N GLY A 80 4.04 3.73 15.69
CA GLY A 80 5.20 4.17 16.47
C GLY A 80 6.53 4.11 15.71
N VAL A 81 6.51 3.96 14.38
CA VAL A 81 7.71 3.96 13.54
C VAL A 81 8.20 5.41 13.40
N ARG A 82 9.34 5.74 14.04
CA ARG A 82 10.03 7.01 13.81
C ARG A 82 10.68 7.01 12.44
N LEU A 83 10.04 7.67 11.47
CA LEU A 83 10.66 8.02 10.20
C LEU A 83 11.84 8.97 10.47
N LYS A 84 13.08 8.49 10.29
CA LYS A 84 14.25 9.36 10.32
C LYS A 84 14.22 10.18 9.03
N LYS A 85 13.86 11.46 9.13
CA LYS A 85 14.12 12.42 8.07
C LYS A 85 15.63 12.42 7.79
N ALA A 86 16.02 12.15 6.55
CA ALA A 86 17.36 12.37 6.05
C ALA A 86 17.66 13.87 5.99
#